data_AF-M4VF89-F1
#
_entry.id   AF-M4VF89-F1
#
_cell.length_a   1.000
_cell.length_b   1.000
_cell.length_c   1.000
_cell.angle_alpha   90.00
_cell.angle_beta   90.00
_cell.angle_gamma   90.00
#
_symmetry.space_group_name_H-M   'P 1'
#
loop_
_entity.id
_entity.type
_entity.pdbx_description
1 polymer ?
#
loop_
_entity_poly.entity_id
_entity_poly.type
_entity_poly.pdbx_seq_one_letter_code
_entity_poly.pdbx_strand_id
1 'polypeptide(L)' 'MSISATGIHTMNDDLKVLVQELSKTNPNADVIKTKTDMLGIPYSSDLIIMMSEVLVYLSKVNNPKNA' A
#
# COMPACT_ATOMS: atom_id res chain seq x y z
N MET A 1 -24.35 26.35 -1.03
CA MET A 1 -23.59 25.56 -2.01
C MET A 1 -22.88 24.46 -1.23
N SER A 2 -23.34 23.20 -1.34
CA SER A 2 -22.66 22.08 -0.71
C SER A 2 -21.33 21.87 -1.42
N ILE A 3 -20.23 22.16 -0.72
CA ILE A 3 -18.90 21.76 -1.18
C ILE A 3 -18.85 20.26 -0.95
N SER A 4 -19.16 19.48 -1.97
CA SER A 4 -18.90 18.05 -1.98
C SER A 4 -17.43 17.86 -1.64
N ALA A 5 -17.14 17.26 -0.49
CA ALA A 5 -15.80 16.91 -0.06
C ALA A 5 -15.27 15.78 -0.97
N THR A 6 -14.98 16.11 -2.22
CA THR A 6 -14.34 15.21 -3.17
C THR A 6 -12.87 15.08 -2.78
N GLY A 7 -12.61 14.11 -1.91
CA GLY A 7 -11.43 13.26 -1.95
C GLY A 7 -10.07 13.96 -1.85
N ILE A 8 -9.76 14.58 -0.70
CA ILE A 8 -8.35 14.64 -0.29
C ILE A 8 -7.99 13.21 0.15
N HIS A 9 -7.67 12.34 -0.81
CA HIS A 9 -6.95 11.12 -0.50
C HIS A 9 -5.59 11.55 0.03
N THR A 10 -5.35 11.33 1.33
CA THR A 10 -4.05 11.66 1.89
C THR A 10 -3.06 10.61 1.40
N MET A 11 -1.82 11.03 1.11
CA MET A 11 -0.72 10.11 0.75
C MET A 11 -0.60 8.92 1.72
N ASN A 12 -0.95 9.13 2.99
CA ASN A 12 -1.00 8.09 4.01
C ASN A 12 -2.08 7.03 3.78
N ASP A 13 -3.26 7.40 3.24
CA ASP A 13 -4.34 6.46 2.96
C ASP A 13 -4.00 5.59 1.75
N ASP A 14 -3.41 6.18 0.70
CA ASP A 14 -2.95 5.43 -0.47
C ASP A 14 -1.82 4.45 -0.12
N LEU A 15 -0.90 4.86 0.76
CA LEU A 15 0.14 3.98 1.28
C LEU A 15 -0.45 2.83 2.10
N LYS A 16 -1.44 3.08 2.96
CA LYS A 16 -2.12 2.00 3.72
C LYS A 16 -2.79 1.00 2.80
N VAL A 17 -3.52 1.48 1.78
CA VAL A 17 -4.17 0.60 0.80
C VAL A 17 -3.13 -0.23 0.04
N LEU A 18 -2.02 0.39 -0.38
CA LEU A 18 -0.92 -0.31 -1.03
C LEU A 18 -0.35 -1.42 -0.14
N VAL A 19 -0.02 -1.13 1.12
CA VAL A 19 0.50 -2.12 2.07
C VAL A 19 -0.49 -3.26 2.31
N GLN A 20 -1.78 -2.93 2.47
CA GLN A 20 -2.83 -3.93 2.66
C GLN A 20 -2.95 -4.85 1.44
N GLU A 21 -2.94 -4.31 0.22
CA GLU A 21 -3.02 -5.10 -1.00
C GLU A 21 -1.81 -6.04 -1.13
N LEU A 22 -0.61 -5.54 -0.84
CA LEU A 22 0.64 -6.31 -0.87
C LEU A 22 0.68 -7.43 0.17
N SER A 23 -0.04 -7.29 1.29
CA SER A 23 -0.09 -8.30 2.34
C SER A 23 -1.04 -9.48 2.05
N LYS A 24 -1.82 -9.43 0.97
CA LYS A 24 -2.77 -10.50 0.62
C LYS A 24 -2.06 -11.69 -0.01
N THR A 25 -2.61 -12.89 0.21
CA THR A 25 -2.14 -14.14 -0.44
C THR A 25 -2.26 -14.10 -1.97
N ASN A 26 -3.22 -13.34 -2.51
CA ASN A 26 -3.38 -13.10 -3.94
C ASN A 26 -3.56 -11.58 -4.18
N PRO A 27 -2.47 -10.82 -4.28
CA PRO A 27 -2.51 -9.37 -4.42
C PRO A 27 -3.09 -8.94 -5.77
N ASN A 28 -3.91 -7.89 -5.79
CA ASN A 28 -4.39 -7.31 -7.04
C ASN A 28 -3.34 -6.37 -7.65
N ALA A 29 -2.73 -6.80 -8.76
CA ALA A 29 -1.68 -6.06 -9.46
C ALA A 29 -2.14 -4.67 -9.95
N ASP A 30 -3.40 -4.51 -10.37
CA ASP A 30 -3.92 -3.24 -10.87
C ASP A 30 -4.07 -2.20 -9.76
N VAL A 31 -4.52 -2.65 -8.57
CA VAL A 31 -4.62 -1.80 -7.38
C VAL A 31 -3.23 -1.33 -6.95
N ILE A 32 -2.26 -2.26 -6.92
CA ILE A 32 -0.89 -1.95 -6.57
C ILE A 32 -0.29 -0.94 -7.56
N LYS A 33 -0.46 -1.17 -8.87
CA LYS A 33 0.01 -0.26 -9.91
C LYS A 33 -0.59 1.13 -9.75
N THR A 34 -1.90 1.21 -9.60
CA THR A 34 -2.60 2.48 -9.41
C THR A 34 -2.09 3.23 -8.18
N LYS A 35 -1.92 2.54 -7.04
CA LYS A 35 -1.45 3.19 -5.81
C LYS A 35 0.02 3.58 -5.85
N THR A 36 0.88 2.76 -6.47
CA THR A 36 2.30 3.12 -6.66
C THR A 36 2.46 4.31 -7.59
N ASP A 37 1.69 4.38 -8.69
CA ASP A 37 1.65 5.54 -9.60
C ASP A 37 1.21 6.81 -8.86
N MET A 38 0.15 6.74 -8.04
CA MET A 38 -0.34 7.87 -7.22
C MET A 38 0.69 8.35 -6.18
N LEU A 39 1.52 7.45 -5.67
CA LEU A 39 2.56 7.74 -4.68
C LEU A 39 3.92 8.12 -5.32
N GLY A 40 4.03 8.08 -6.64
CA GLY A 40 5.30 8.30 -7.35
C GLY A 40 6.33 7.19 -7.13
N ILE A 41 5.89 5.99 -6.74
CA ILE A 41 6.73 4.83 -6.52
C ILE A 41 6.84 4.08 -7.87
N PRO A 42 8.05 3.83 -8.39
CA PRO A 42 8.21 3.06 -9.63
C PRO A 42 7.61 1.66 -9.52
N TYR A 43 6.64 1.35 -10.38
CA TYR A 43 6.08 0.00 -10.44
C TYR A 43 7.07 -0.96 -11.12
N SER A 44 7.56 -1.93 -10.37
CA SER A 44 8.36 -3.06 -10.89
C SER A 44 7.94 -4.33 -10.16
N SER A 45 7.45 -5.31 -10.91
CA SER A 45 6.86 -6.55 -10.38
C SER A 45 7.77 -7.25 -9.36
N ASP A 46 9.07 -7.29 -9.65
CA ASP A 46 10.07 -7.93 -8.78
C ASP A 46 10.29 -7.12 -7.49
N LEU A 47 10.33 -5.79 -7.58
CA LEU A 47 10.45 -4.88 -6.43
C LEU A 47 9.21 -4.93 -5.54
N ILE A 48 8.02 -5.10 -6.12
CA ILE A 48 6.74 -5.16 -5.42
C ILE A 48 6.67 -6.42 -4.55
N ILE A 49 7.10 -7.57 -5.10
CA ILE A 49 7.16 -8.84 -4.37
C ILE A 49 8.15 -8.71 -3.20
N MET A 50 9.35 -8.18 -3.43
CA MET A 50 10.33 -7.93 -2.36
C MET A 50 9.83 -6.94 -1.30
N MET A 51 9.13 -5.87 -1.72
CA MET A 51 8.53 -4.90 -0.81
C MET A 51 7.41 -5.51 0.05
N SER A 52 6.67 -6.49 -0.46
CA SER A 52 5.63 -7.18 0.32
C SER A 52 6.22 -7.88 1.55
N GLU A 53 7.35 -8.57 1.38
CA GLU A 53 8.03 -9.27 2.47
C GLU A 53 8.62 -8.29 3.49
N VAL A 54 9.23 -7.20 3.00
CA VAL A 54 9.77 -6.14 3.86
C VAL A 54 8.66 -5.43 4.64
N LEU A 55 7.53 -5.13 4.02
CA LEU A 55 6.39 -4.49 4.68
C LEU A 55 5.73 -5.42 5.70
N VAL A 56 5.59 -6.70 5.39
CA VAL A 56 5.12 -7.71 6.36
C VAL A 56 6.10 -7.80 7.53
N TYR A 57 7.40 -7.85 7.27
CA TYR A 57 8.43 -7.87 8.31
C TYR A 57 8.35 -6.62 9.20
N LEU A 58 8.34 -5.43 8.61
CA LEU A 58 8.22 -4.16 9.34
C LEU A 58 6.91 -4.07 10.14
N SER A 59 5.80 -4.60 9.62
CA SER A 59 4.54 -4.64 10.36
C SER A 59 4.61 -5.54 11.59
N LYS A 60 5.32 -6.68 11.53
CA LYS A 60 5.54 -7.55 12.69
C LYS A 60 6.45 -6.90 13.72
N VAL A 61 7.49 -6.19 13.28
CA VAL A 61 8.44 -5.49 14.16
C VAL A 61 7.79 -4.27 14.83
N ASN A 62 6.97 -3.50 14.10
CA ASN A 62 6.27 -2.33 14.65
C ASN A 62 5.00 -2.66 15.45
N ASN A 63 4.55 -3.91 15.45
CA ASN A 63 3.44 -4.40 16.28
C ASN A 63 3.92 -5.61 17.10
N PRO A 64 4.64 -5.41 18.22
CA PRO A 64 5.28 -6.48 18.99
C PRO A 64 4.30 -7.38 19.76
N LYS A 65 3.01 -7.40 19.40
CA LYS A 65 1.98 -8.14 20.15
C LYS A 65 1.80 -9.59 19.71
N ASN A 66 2.38 -10.01 18.57
CA ASN A 66 2.23 -11.37 18.03
C ASN A 66 3.58 -11.96 17.56
N ALA A 67 4.60 -11.96 18.42
CA ALA A 67 5.81 -12.78 18.23
C ALA A 67 5.75 -14.02 19.13
#